data_AF-A0A955UI54-F1
#
_entry.id   AF-A0A955UI54-F1
#
_cell.length_a   1.000
_cell.length_b   1.000
_cell.length_c   1.000
_cell.angle_alpha   90.00
_cell.angle_beta   90.00
_cell.angle_gamma   90.00
#
_symmetry.space_group_name_H-M   'P 1'
#
loop_
_entity.id
_entity.type
_entity.pdbx_description
1 polymer ?
#
loop_
_entity_poly.entity_id
_entity_poly.type
_entity_poly.pdbx_seq_one_letter_code
_entity_poly.pdbx_strand_id
1 'polypeptide(L)'
;TGTPQPPGLHARSRVRQLLGTAVPPEPIYSEHHLYKAVIDGSHKLIVSATSPRGSGRHLPRLYDLDADPGEVRNLQAEEGERLAELLALYQEIAQRNARSNPVPAAVRTLSDEELQMLRAMGYIE
;
A
#
# COMPACT_ATOMS: atom_id res chain seq x y z
N THR A 1 -12.38 -24.35 -8.37
CA THR A 1 -13.52 -24.82 -7.57
C THR A 1 -14.86 -24.21 -7.97
N GLY A 2 -14.97 -23.29 -8.94
CA GLY A 2 -16.27 -22.86 -9.50
C GLY A 2 -17.20 -22.11 -8.53
N THR A 3 -16.76 -21.87 -7.29
CA THR A 3 -17.53 -21.13 -6.28
C THR A 3 -17.63 -19.66 -6.65
N PRO A 4 -18.83 -19.06 -6.57
CA PRO A 4 -19.03 -17.64 -6.87
C PRO A 4 -18.25 -16.77 -5.90
N GLN A 5 -17.73 -15.65 -6.39
CA GLN A 5 -17.05 -14.66 -5.56
C GLN A 5 -18.08 -13.95 -4.66
N PRO A 6 -17.84 -13.91 -3.33
CA PRO A 6 -18.70 -13.15 -2.42
C PRO A 6 -18.82 -11.68 -2.85
N PRO A 7 -20.02 -11.07 -2.74
CA PRO A 7 -20.21 -9.66 -3.04
C PRO A 7 -19.35 -8.80 -2.10
N GLY A 8 -18.83 -7.68 -2.63
CA GLY A 8 -18.00 -6.74 -1.86
C GLY A 8 -16.53 -7.13 -1.72
N LEU A 9 -16.11 -8.31 -2.18
CA LEU A 9 -14.68 -8.63 -2.29
C LEU A 9 -14.08 -7.99 -3.54
N HIS A 10 -13.00 -7.25 -3.35
CA HIS A 10 -12.22 -6.63 -4.44
C HIS A 10 -11.07 -7.52 -4.95
N ALA A 11 -10.88 -8.70 -4.34
CA ALA A 11 -9.90 -9.67 -4.78
C ALA A 11 -10.28 -10.20 -6.18
N ARG A 12 -9.28 -10.51 -7.01
CA ARG A 12 -9.52 -11.00 -8.38
C ARG A 12 -9.01 -12.42 -8.53
N SER A 13 -9.78 -13.24 -9.24
CA SER A 13 -9.36 -14.60 -9.58
C SER A 13 -8.20 -14.59 -10.57
N ARG A 14 -7.12 -15.31 -10.23
CA ARG A 14 -5.96 -15.52 -11.11
C ARG A 14 -6.09 -16.77 -11.99
N VAL A 15 -7.23 -17.46 -11.94
CA VAL A 15 -7.46 -18.74 -12.68
C VAL A 15 -7.25 -18.57 -14.18
N ARG A 16 -7.65 -17.45 -14.78
CA ARG A 16 -7.42 -17.20 -16.22
C ARG A 16 -5.93 -17.20 -16.59
N GLN A 17 -5.08 -16.58 -15.76
CA GLN A 17 -3.63 -16.58 -15.97
C GLN A 17 -3.04 -17.98 -15.81
N LEU A 18 -3.52 -18.76 -14.83
CA LEU A 18 -3.11 -20.16 -14.65
C LEU A 18 -3.50 -21.06 -15.83
N LEU A 19 -4.57 -20.72 -16.55
CA LEU A 19 -5.01 -21.40 -17.77
C LEU A 19 -4.31 -20.87 -19.04
N GLY A 20 -3.26 -20.05 -18.90
CA GLY A 20 -2.48 -19.52 -20.03
C GLY A 20 -3.16 -18.35 -20.76
N THR A 21 -4.26 -17.81 -20.24
CA THR A 21 -4.86 -16.60 -20.81
C THR A 21 -4.09 -15.39 -20.33
N ALA A 22 -3.58 -14.59 -21.27
CA ALA A 22 -3.00 -13.30 -20.96
C ALA A 22 -4.05 -12.38 -20.31
N VAL A 23 -3.72 -11.86 -19.13
CA VAL A 23 -4.51 -10.84 -18.45
C VAL A 23 -3.59 -9.63 -18.28
N PRO A 24 -4.03 -8.42 -18.67
CA PRO A 24 -3.20 -7.23 -18.54
C PRO A 24 -2.74 -7.05 -17.09
N PRO A 25 -1.52 -6.53 -16.87
CA PRO A 25 -1.10 -6.13 -15.54
C PRO A 25 -2.05 -5.05 -15.02
N GLU A 26 -2.34 -5.11 -13.74
CA GLU A 26 -3.19 -4.14 -13.06
C GLU A 26 -2.45 -3.61 -11.85
N PRO A 27 -2.72 -2.36 -11.45
CA PRO A 27 -2.07 -1.78 -10.29
C PRO A 27 -2.33 -2.58 -9.02
N ILE A 28 -1.28 -2.70 -8.20
CA ILE A 28 -1.34 -3.31 -6.87
C ILE A 28 -1.33 -2.19 -5.83
N TYR A 29 -2.28 -2.22 -4.91
CA TYR A 29 -2.31 -1.31 -3.76
C TYR A 29 -2.07 -2.08 -2.47
N SER A 30 -1.22 -1.52 -1.61
CA SER A 30 -0.94 -2.05 -0.28
C SER A 30 -1.02 -0.93 0.75
N GLU A 31 -1.55 -1.25 1.92
CA GLU A 31 -1.70 -0.32 3.03
C GLU A 31 -1.09 -0.91 4.30
N HIS A 32 -0.28 -0.10 4.96
CA HIS A 32 0.30 -0.35 6.26
C HIS A 32 0.05 0.89 7.13
N HIS A 33 0.02 0.73 8.45
CA HIS A 33 -0.30 1.84 9.36
C HIS A 33 0.66 3.04 9.25
N LEU A 34 1.86 2.85 8.69
CA LEU A 34 2.86 3.92 8.47
C LEU A 34 2.95 4.40 7.02
N TYR A 35 2.53 3.59 6.05
CA TYR A 35 2.75 3.88 4.63
C TYR A 35 1.73 3.17 3.75
N LYS A 36 1.50 3.76 2.58
CA LYS A 36 0.70 3.21 1.50
C LYS A 36 1.57 3.08 0.27
N ALA A 37 1.32 2.06 -0.53
CA ALA A 37 2.07 1.82 -1.74
C ALA A 37 1.15 1.50 -2.92
N VAL A 38 1.53 1.98 -4.09
CA VAL A 38 0.94 1.62 -5.38
C VAL A 38 2.07 1.12 -6.27
N ILE A 39 1.86 -0.04 -6.90
CA ILE A 39 2.74 -0.55 -7.96
C ILE A 39 1.93 -0.57 -9.26
N ASP A 40 2.45 0.07 -10.30
CA ASP A 40 1.89 0.03 -11.65
C ASP A 40 3.00 -0.21 -12.68
N GLY A 41 2.90 -1.34 -13.40
CA GLY A 41 3.99 -1.85 -14.23
C GLY A 41 5.25 -2.07 -13.39
N SER A 42 6.35 -1.46 -13.81
CA SER A 42 7.63 -1.52 -13.10
C SER A 42 7.76 -0.48 -11.99
N HIS A 43 6.82 0.47 -11.83
CA HIS A 43 7.03 1.59 -10.91
C HIS A 43 6.29 1.41 -9.60
N LYS A 44 6.96 1.74 -8.50
CA LYS A 44 6.40 1.76 -7.15
C LYS A 44 6.40 3.16 -6.57
N LEU A 45 5.22 3.61 -6.15
CA LEU A 45 5.03 4.78 -5.31
C LEU A 45 4.86 4.36 -3.86
N ILE A 46 5.54 5.04 -2.93
CA ILE A 46 5.31 4.95 -1.48
C ILE A 46 4.91 6.33 -0.94
N VAL A 47 3.79 6.39 -0.22
CA VAL A 47 3.27 7.58 0.45
C VAL A 47 3.19 7.31 1.96
N SER A 48 3.85 8.12 2.78
CA SER A 48 3.77 7.98 4.24
C SER A 48 2.44 8.49 4.79
N ALA A 49 1.90 7.80 5.78
CA ALA A 49 0.56 8.05 6.34
C ALA A 49 0.50 9.23 7.34
N THR A 50 1.43 10.19 7.28
CA THR A 50 1.74 11.26 8.27
C THR A 50 2.49 10.79 9.53
N SER A 51 3.45 11.61 9.97
CA SER A 51 4.20 11.40 11.22
C SER A 51 3.32 11.79 12.42
N PRO A 52 3.15 10.92 13.44
CA PRO A 52 2.45 11.27 14.67
C PRO A 52 3.10 12.41 15.48
N ARG A 53 4.32 12.83 15.11
CA ARG A 53 5.14 13.78 15.87
C ARG A 53 5.85 14.79 14.95
N GLY A 54 5.09 15.67 14.31
CA GLY A 54 5.47 17.06 13.99
C GLY A 54 6.80 17.37 13.29
N SER A 55 7.54 16.40 12.75
CA SER A 55 8.88 16.63 12.20
C SER A 55 9.00 16.00 10.82
N GLY A 56 8.66 16.79 9.80
CA GLY A 56 8.91 16.47 8.39
C GLY A 56 7.72 15.88 7.66
N ARG A 57 7.26 16.58 6.63
CA ARG A 57 6.43 16.00 5.58
C ARG A 57 7.28 14.95 4.88
N HIS A 58 7.05 13.67 5.13
CA HIS A 58 7.70 12.62 4.35
C HIS A 58 7.24 12.79 2.89
N LEU A 59 8.19 13.15 2.04
CA LEU A 59 7.95 13.26 0.61
C LEU A 59 7.65 11.86 0.04
N PRO A 60 6.82 11.78 -1.00
CA PRO A 60 6.59 10.52 -1.70
C PRO A 60 7.91 9.95 -2.22
N ARG A 61 7.98 8.62 -2.34
CA ARG A 61 9.13 7.94 -2.94
C ARG A 61 8.69 7.21 -4.18
N LEU A 62 9.45 7.36 -5.25
CA LEU A 62 9.22 6.70 -6.53
C LEU A 62 10.41 5.81 -6.85
N TYR A 63 10.14 4.58 -7.26
CA TYR A 63 11.17 3.60 -7.63
C TYR A 63 10.78 2.92 -8.94
N ASP A 64 11.76 2.67 -9.81
CA ASP A 64 11.62 1.76 -10.94
C ASP A 64 12.18 0.39 -10.54
N LEU A 65 11.30 -0.59 -10.41
CA LEU A 65 11.61 -1.94 -9.94
C LEU A 65 12.29 -2.80 -11.00
N ASP A 66 12.22 -2.44 -12.29
CA ASP A 66 12.95 -3.15 -13.33
C ASP A 66 14.43 -2.75 -13.32
N ALA A 67 14.70 -1.44 -13.19
CA ALA A 67 16.06 -0.90 -13.13
C ALA A 67 16.69 -1.02 -11.73
N ASP A 68 15.89 -0.94 -10.67
CA ASP A 68 16.31 -0.98 -9.27
C ASP A 68 15.34 -1.80 -8.40
N PRO A 69 15.40 -3.15 -8.49
CA PRO A 69 14.59 -4.03 -7.64
C PRO A 69 14.84 -3.86 -6.13
N GLY A 70 15.97 -3.25 -5.75
CA GLY A 70 16.36 -3.00 -4.38
C GLY A 70 15.79 -1.70 -3.79
N GLU A 71 15.09 -0.89 -4.59
CA GLU A 71 14.49 0.39 -4.15
C GLU A 71 15.51 1.32 -3.50
N VAL A 72 16.75 1.32 -4.01
CA VAL A 72 17.88 2.09 -3.48
C VAL A 72 17.77 3.56 -3.90
N ARG A 73 17.36 3.84 -5.14
CA ARG A 73 17.32 5.17 -5.74
C ARG A 73 15.90 5.71 -5.79
N ASN A 74 15.63 6.78 -5.03
CA ASN A 74 14.36 7.50 -5.11
C ASN A 74 14.34 8.47 -6.31
N LEU A 75 13.44 8.23 -7.26
CA LEU A 75 13.28 8.97 -8.51
C LEU A 75 12.31 10.16 -8.43
N GLN A 76 11.80 10.51 -7.23
CA GLN A 76 10.74 11.53 -7.10
C GLN A 76 11.06 12.89 -7.76
N ALA A 77 12.33 13.27 -7.81
CA ALA A 77 12.77 14.57 -8.32
C ALA A 77 13.13 14.51 -9.82
N GLU A 78 13.28 13.30 -10.35
CA GLU A 78 13.77 13.04 -11.70
C GLU A 78 12.62 12.70 -12.64
N GLU A 79 11.58 12.01 -12.14
CA GLU A 79 10.46 11.54 -12.94
C GLU A 79 9.13 12.16 -12.48
N GLY A 80 9.02 13.48 -12.64
CA GLY A 80 7.86 14.24 -12.17
C GLY A 80 6.52 13.81 -12.80
N GLU A 81 6.52 13.44 -14.08
CA GLU A 81 5.32 12.96 -14.78
C GLU A 81 4.84 11.62 -14.20
N ARG A 82 5.75 10.64 -14.09
CA ARG A 82 5.42 9.32 -13.55
C ARG A 82 4.99 9.39 -12.08
N LEU A 83 5.62 10.27 -11.30
CA LEU A 83 5.18 10.57 -9.94
C LEU A 83 3.74 11.09 -9.89
N ALA A 84 3.38 12.03 -10.77
CA ALA A 84 2.03 12.60 -10.82
C ALA A 84 0.97 11.56 -11.20
N GLU A 85 1.27 10.70 -12.18
CA GLU A 85 0.39 9.59 -12.58
C GLU A 85 0.10 8.63 -11.42
N LEU A 86 1.15 8.16 -10.74
CA LEU A 86 1.01 7.23 -9.61
C LEU A 86 0.32 7.89 -8.42
N LEU A 87 0.52 9.19 -8.19
CA LEU A 87 -0.19 9.93 -7.15
C LEU A 87 -1.69 10.04 -7.46
N ALA A 88 -2.07 10.29 -8.71
CA ALA A 88 -3.46 10.32 -9.14
C ALA A 88 -4.12 8.94 -8.98
N LEU A 89 -3.42 7.89 -9.41
CA LEU A 89 -3.87 6.50 -9.26
C LEU A 89 -4.04 6.11 -7.78
N TYR A 90 -3.10 6.49 -6.93
CA TYR A 90 -3.20 6.33 -5.48
C TYR A 90 -4.46 7.01 -4.93
N GLN A 91 -4.73 8.25 -5.31
CA GLN A 91 -5.92 8.98 -4.85
C GLN A 91 -7.22 8.31 -5.30
N GLU A 92 -7.29 7.82 -6.54
CA GLU A 92 -8.45 7.08 -7.04
C GLU A 92 -8.72 5.82 -6.21
N ILE A 93 -7.68 5.01 -5.98
CA ILE A 93 -7.78 3.77 -5.21
C ILE A 93 -8.18 4.07 -3.76
N ALA A 94 -7.57 5.08 -3.14
CA ALA A 94 -7.88 5.50 -1.78
C ALA A 94 -9.35 5.94 -1.64
N GLN A 95 -9.87 6.73 -2.58
CA GLN A 95 -11.28 7.15 -2.60
C GLN A 95 -12.23 5.96 -2.79
N ARG A 96 -11.88 5.01 -3.67
CA ARG A 96 -12.66 3.80 -3.88
C ARG A 96 -12.74 2.96 -2.60
N ASN A 97 -11.60 2.74 -1.93
CA ASN A 97 -11.54 1.95 -0.70
C ASN A 97 -12.29 2.63 0.46
N ALA A 98 -12.18 3.96 0.59
CA ALA A 98 -12.92 4.70 1.62
C ALA A 98 -14.44 4.59 1.48
N ARG A 99 -14.96 4.51 0.24
CA ARG A 99 -16.40 4.30 -0.03
C ARG A 99 -16.85 2.86 0.25
N SER A 100 -15.98 1.89 0.01
CA SER A 100 -16.32 0.46 0.12
C SER A 100 -16.13 -0.11 1.53
N ASN A 101 -15.34 0.53 2.37
CA ASN A 101 -15.08 0.05 3.72
C ASN A 101 -14.85 1.24 4.68
N PRO A 102 -15.92 1.82 5.27
CA PRO A 102 -15.77 2.80 6.33
C PRO A 102 -15.30 2.07 7.59
N VAL A 103 -14.03 1.68 7.62
CA VAL A 103 -13.41 1.16 8.84
C VAL A 103 -13.20 2.38 9.73
N PRO A 104 -13.86 2.49 10.89
CA PRO A 104 -13.50 3.52 11.85
C PRO A 104 -12.03 3.30 12.17
N ALA A 105 -11.22 4.37 12.14
CA ALA A 105 -9.88 4.32 12.69
C ALA A 105 -10.01 4.07 14.20
N ALA A 106 -10.15 2.81 14.58
CA ALA A 106 -10.08 2.39 15.97
C ALA A 106 -8.62 2.59 16.37
N VAL A 107 -8.32 3.77 16.90
CA VAL A 107 -7.11 4.00 17.67
C VAL A 107 -7.22 3.06 18.86
N ARG A 108 -6.66 1.86 18.70
CA ARG A 108 -6.64 0.87 19.76
C ARG A 108 -5.51 1.27 20.70
N THR A 109 -5.88 1.88 21.82
CA THR A 109 -4.97 2.05 22.94
C THR A 109 -4.68 0.66 23.50
N LEU A 110 -3.41 0.26 23.54
CA LEU A 110 -2.99 -0.98 24.17
C LEU A 110 -3.26 -0.90 25.68
N SER A 111 -3.74 -1.99 26.27
CA SER A 111 -3.87 -2.08 27.72
C SER A 111 -2.49 -2.20 28.37
N ASP A 112 -2.42 -1.94 29.68
CA ASP A 112 -1.18 -2.08 30.45
C ASP A 112 -0.62 -3.51 30.41
N GLU A 113 -1.50 -4.52 30.37
CA GLU A 113 -1.15 -5.93 30.27
C GLU A 113 -0.49 -6.25 28.91
N GLU A 114 -1.03 -5.69 27.83
CA GLU A 114 -0.48 -5.85 26.48
C GLU A 114 0.87 -5.16 26.33
N LEU A 115 1.02 -3.97 26.93
CA LEU A 115 2.31 -3.28 26.99
C LEU A 115 3.35 -4.07 27.80
N GLN A 116 2.94 -4.67 28.92
CA GLN A 116 3.83 -5.49 29.74
C GLN A 116 4.27 -6.76 29.01
N MET A 117 3.38 -7.38 28.24
CA MET A 117 3.70 -8.54 27.40
C MET A 117 4.66 -8.17 26.26
N LEU A 118 4.46 -7.01 25.63
CA LEU A 118 5.39 -6.52 24.59
C LEU A 118 6.78 -6.20 25.15
N ARG A 119 6.88 -5.65 26.37
CA ARG A 119 8.16 -5.47 27.09
C ARG A 119 8.83 -6.81 27.40
N ALA A 120 8.08 -7.79 27.91
CA ALA A 120 8.62 -9.11 28.23
C ALA A 120 9.17 -9.85 26.99
N MET A 121 8.61 -9.58 25.82
CA MET A 121 9.06 -10.11 24.53
C MET A 121 10.17 -9.26 23.87
N GLY A 122 10.56 -8.13 24.45
CA GLY A 122 11.64 -7.26 23.93
C GLY A 122 11.27 -6.41 22.72
N TYR A 123 9.98 -6.22 22.43
CA TYR A 123 9.54 -5.37 21.31
C TYR A 123 9.56 -3.87 21.63
N ILE A 124 9.50 -3.51 22.91
CA ILE A 124 9.53 -2.13 23.43
C ILE A 124 10.33 -2.10 24.74
N GLU A 125 11.02 -0.98 25.00
CA GLU A 125 11.80 -0.72 26.23
C GLU A 125 10.95 -0.08 27.33
#